data_AF-A0A524KQ85-F1
#
_entry.id   AF-A0A524KQ85-F1
#
_cell.length_a   1.000
_cell.length_b   1.000
_cell.length_c   1.000
_cell.angle_alpha   90.00
_cell.angle_beta   90.00
_cell.angle_gamma   90.00
#
_symmetry.space_group_name_H-M   'P 1'
#
loop_
_entity.id
_entity.type
_entity.pdbx_description
1 polymer ?
#
loop_
_entity_poly.entity_id
_entity_poly.type
_entity_poly.pdbx_seq_one_letter_code
_entity_poly.pdbx_strand_id
1 'polypeptide(L)'
;MPMLERRLTHAVAKLRRFMGTDQEIEFTVEEGVLSILQSRSAEIGTEQERLAFAEVGEEATRGIGTRGGGFRGAVAFDDADRQELIGGGLDDRDDVDGVLMVMESPTPEDIPLIITMDGLLAARGGSSSHAAVAINSIEDKSYSAVMSAIGLRVDAKKHETVIVDDYGQVLHRIHKGDILSIHGTTGSVYMGSWPLVQAPAPDGGGSSPIPAEDDS
;
A
#
# COMPACT_ATOMS: atom_id res chain seq x y z
N MET A 1 15.51 23.11 -1.29
CA MET A 1 14.18 23.72 -1.49
C MET A 1 13.38 23.90 -0.17
N PRO A 2 13.96 24.34 0.96
CA PRO A 2 13.25 24.36 2.25
C PRO A 2 12.09 25.39 2.34
N MET A 3 12.10 26.46 1.53
CA MET A 3 10.99 27.42 1.50
C MET A 3 9.73 26.86 0.84
N LEU A 4 9.86 25.99 -0.16
CA LEU A 4 8.72 25.38 -0.85
C LEU A 4 8.00 24.39 0.09
N GLU A 5 8.79 23.53 0.74
CA GLU A 5 8.30 22.59 1.74
C GLU A 5 7.55 23.32 2.86
N ARG A 6 8.14 24.39 3.43
CA ARG A 6 7.46 25.19 4.46
C ARG A 6 6.15 25.82 3.98
N ARG A 7 6.08 26.27 2.72
CA ARG A 7 4.85 26.81 2.11
C ARG A 7 3.79 25.74 1.92
N LEU A 8 4.20 24.54 1.49
CA LEU A 8 3.30 23.39 1.34
C LEU A 8 2.75 22.93 2.68
N THR A 9 3.61 22.73 3.69
CA THR A 9 3.19 22.37 5.06
C THR A 9 2.21 23.39 5.64
N HIS A 10 2.47 24.69 5.43
CA HIS A 10 1.58 25.75 5.88
C HIS A 10 0.22 25.71 5.17
N ALA A 11 0.21 25.48 3.85
CA ALA A 11 -1.03 25.34 3.08
C ALA A 11 -1.87 24.14 3.55
N VAL A 12 -1.23 22.98 3.74
CA VAL A 12 -1.87 21.75 4.26
C VAL A 12 -2.46 21.98 5.66
N ALA A 13 -1.69 22.59 6.57
CA ALA A 13 -2.18 22.88 7.92
C ALA A 13 -3.38 23.84 7.92
N LYS A 14 -3.39 24.83 7.03
CA LYS A 14 -4.50 25.77 6.87
C LYS A 14 -5.76 25.09 6.33
N LEU A 15 -5.60 24.24 5.32
CA LEU A 15 -6.70 23.46 4.75
C LEU A 15 -7.29 22.49 5.77
N ARG A 16 -6.44 21.74 6.50
CA ARG A 16 -6.88 20.87 7.60
C ARG A 16 -7.66 21.61 8.67
N ARG A 17 -7.16 22.78 9.10
CA ARG A 17 -7.84 23.62 10.10
C ARG A 17 -9.18 24.15 9.59
N PHE A 18 -9.27 24.53 8.32
CA PHE A 18 -10.47 25.10 7.73
C PHE A 18 -11.55 24.04 7.47
N MET A 19 -11.16 22.87 6.98
CA MET A 19 -12.09 21.80 6.61
C MET A 19 -12.39 20.83 7.75
N GLY A 20 -11.60 20.85 8.83
CA GLY A 20 -11.82 20.05 10.03
C GLY A 20 -11.42 18.58 9.88
N THR A 21 -10.88 18.18 8.73
CA THR A 21 -10.43 16.82 8.40
C THR A 21 -9.08 16.89 7.69
N ASP A 22 -8.34 15.78 7.70
CA ASP A 22 -7.15 15.66 6.84
C ASP A 22 -7.56 15.78 5.37
N GLN A 23 -6.68 16.34 4.54
CA GLN A 23 -6.99 16.69 3.15
C GLN A 23 -6.02 16.00 2.21
N GLU A 24 -6.55 15.40 1.14
CA GLU A 24 -5.79 15.03 -0.04
C GLU A 24 -5.73 16.24 -0.97
N ILE A 25 -4.53 16.64 -1.38
CA ILE A 25 -4.31 17.84 -2.21
C ILE A 25 -3.55 17.51 -3.49
N GLU A 26 -4.01 18.06 -4.61
CA GLU A 26 -3.25 18.12 -5.85
C GLU A 26 -2.64 19.51 -5.99
N PHE A 27 -1.37 19.60 -6.33
CA PHE A 27 -0.65 20.87 -6.43
C PHE A 27 0.33 20.88 -7.61
N THR A 28 0.66 22.08 -8.08
CA THR A 28 1.73 22.32 -9.04
C THR A 28 2.74 23.33 -8.50
N VAL A 29 3.96 23.28 -9.03
CA VAL A 29 5.01 24.26 -8.76
C VAL A 29 5.57 24.74 -10.09
N GLU A 30 5.19 25.96 -10.48
CA GLU A 30 5.65 26.59 -11.72
C GLU A 30 6.48 27.83 -11.37
N GLU A 31 7.71 27.91 -11.86
CA GLU A 31 8.63 29.03 -11.60
C GLU A 31 8.78 29.39 -10.09
N GLY A 32 8.67 28.39 -9.21
CA GLY A 32 8.76 28.56 -7.74
C GLY A 32 7.47 29.03 -7.07
N VAL A 33 6.36 29.10 -7.82
CA VAL A 33 5.02 29.39 -7.32
C VAL A 33 4.28 28.08 -7.05
N LEU A 34 3.96 27.83 -5.78
CA LEU A 34 3.10 26.72 -5.36
C LEU A 34 1.62 27.10 -5.54
N SER A 35 0.89 26.29 -6.29
CA SER A 35 -0.56 26.43 -6.49
C SER A 35 -1.26 25.12 -6.13
N ILE A 36 -2.31 25.21 -5.30
CA ILE A 36 -3.20 24.08 -5.02
C ILE A 36 -4.24 24.02 -6.12
N LEU A 37 -4.31 22.89 -6.83
CA LEU A 37 -5.21 22.65 -7.95
C LEU A 37 -6.56 22.10 -7.45
N GLN A 38 -6.50 21.17 -6.51
CA GLN A 38 -7.67 20.51 -5.93
C GLN A 38 -7.43 20.13 -4.47
N SER A 39 -8.49 20.12 -3.67
CA SER A 39 -8.48 19.54 -2.32
C SER A 39 -9.78 18.79 -2.06
N ARG A 40 -9.69 17.62 -1.42
CA ARG A 40 -10.84 16.90 -0.87
C ARG A 40 -10.51 16.33 0.50
N SER A 41 -11.54 16.04 1.30
CA SER A 41 -11.38 15.30 2.55
C SER A 41 -10.63 14.00 2.26
N ALA A 42 -9.56 13.75 3.02
CA ALA A 42 -8.87 12.48 3.00
C ALA A 42 -9.77 11.42 3.61
N GLU A 43 -10.16 10.45 2.81
CA GLU A 43 -10.77 9.22 3.29
C GLU A 43 -9.66 8.33 3.85
N ILE A 44 -9.35 8.52 5.13
CA ILE A 44 -8.51 7.58 5.88
C ILE A 44 -9.44 6.44 6.31
N GLY A 45 -9.40 5.33 5.57
CA GLY A 45 -10.21 4.15 5.86
C GLY A 45 -10.15 3.78 7.34
N THR A 46 -11.33 3.59 7.94
CA THR A 46 -11.50 3.21 9.34
C THR A 46 -10.77 1.90 9.65
N GLU A 47 -9.96 1.94 10.72
CA GLU A 47 -9.47 0.79 11.48
C GLU A 47 -9.01 -0.41 10.63
N GLN A 48 -7.97 -0.21 9.82
CA GLN A 48 -7.27 -1.33 9.20
C GLN A 48 -6.77 -2.29 10.29
N GLU A 49 -7.03 -3.58 10.10
CA GLU A 49 -6.39 -4.65 10.86
C GLU A 49 -4.89 -4.38 10.90
N ARG A 50 -4.39 -4.10 12.10
CA ARG A 50 -2.99 -3.76 12.33
C ARG A 50 -2.15 -5.02 12.43
N LEU A 51 -2.29 -5.91 11.46
CA LEU A 51 -1.46 -7.09 11.41
C LEU A 51 -0.03 -6.64 11.12
N ALA A 52 0.92 -7.12 11.91
CA ALA A 52 2.34 -6.90 11.73
C ALA A 52 3.04 -8.27 11.76
N PHE A 53 4.20 -8.37 11.12
CA PHE A 53 4.99 -9.60 11.19
C PHE A 53 5.72 -9.67 12.54
N ALA A 54 5.58 -10.78 13.25
CA ALA A 54 6.24 -11.02 14.54
C ALA A 54 7.76 -11.15 14.39
N GLU A 55 8.15 -11.78 13.29
CA GLU A 55 9.51 -11.95 12.83
C GLU A 55 9.51 -11.87 11.30
N VAL A 56 10.63 -11.41 10.74
CA VAL A 56 10.83 -11.31 9.30
C VAL A 56 12.24 -11.72 8.95
N GLY A 57 12.40 -12.26 7.74
CA GLY A 57 13.70 -12.50 7.14
C GLY A 57 14.30 -11.23 6.53
N GLU A 58 15.26 -11.43 5.63
CA GLU A 58 15.79 -10.36 4.80
C GLU A 58 14.68 -9.77 3.91
N GLU A 59 14.62 -8.44 3.86
CA GLU A 59 13.70 -7.72 2.98
C GLU A 59 14.09 -7.99 1.52
N ALA A 60 13.19 -8.61 0.77
CA ALA A 60 13.42 -8.92 -0.64
C ALA A 60 13.37 -7.65 -1.49
N THR A 61 12.42 -6.77 -1.19
CA THR A 61 12.35 -5.42 -1.74
C THR A 61 11.42 -4.54 -0.91
N ARG A 62 11.39 -3.25 -1.24
CA ARG A 62 10.46 -2.27 -0.68
C ARG A 62 9.80 -1.47 -1.79
N GLY A 63 8.53 -1.14 -1.58
CA GLY A 63 7.78 -0.17 -2.37
C GLY A 63 7.13 0.89 -1.49
N ILE A 64 6.10 1.51 -2.04
CA ILE A 64 5.20 2.44 -1.36
C ILE A 64 4.04 1.63 -0.82
N GLY A 65 3.89 1.62 0.51
CA GLY A 65 2.70 1.08 1.17
C GLY A 65 1.49 1.98 0.89
N THR A 66 0.45 1.43 0.28
CA THR A 66 -0.77 2.16 -0.08
C THR A 66 -1.89 1.91 0.93
N ARG A 67 -2.08 0.65 1.36
CA ARG A 67 -3.20 0.22 2.20
C ARG A 67 -2.86 -1.06 2.94
N GLY A 68 -3.27 -1.21 4.21
CA GLY A 68 -3.30 -2.48 4.93
C GLY A 68 -2.07 -2.79 5.79
N GLY A 69 -2.18 -3.83 6.60
CA GLY A 69 -1.10 -4.36 7.43
C GLY A 69 -0.27 -5.44 6.74
N GLY A 70 0.34 -6.30 7.54
CA GLY A 70 0.98 -7.54 7.11
C GLY A 70 -0.03 -8.48 6.46
N PHE A 71 0.34 -9.03 5.31
CA PHE A 71 -0.47 -9.93 4.51
C PHE A 71 0.45 -10.95 3.82
N ARG A 72 0.09 -12.24 3.90
CA ARG A 72 0.82 -13.38 3.35
C ARG A 72 0.01 -13.87 2.16
N GLY A 73 0.44 -13.59 0.94
CA GLY A 73 -0.36 -13.88 -0.24
C GLY A 73 0.27 -14.87 -1.19
N ALA A 74 -0.54 -15.78 -1.73
CA ALA A 74 -0.15 -16.65 -2.84
C ALA A 74 -0.20 -15.85 -4.15
N VAL A 75 0.91 -15.86 -4.89
CA VAL A 75 1.08 -15.04 -6.09
C VAL A 75 0.18 -15.51 -7.23
N ALA A 76 -0.52 -14.55 -7.85
CA ALA A 76 -1.30 -14.70 -9.07
C ALA A 76 -0.99 -13.56 -10.06
N PHE A 77 -1.10 -13.83 -11.36
CA PHE A 77 -0.87 -12.84 -12.42
C PHE A 77 -2.13 -12.51 -13.20
N ASP A 78 -3.18 -13.32 -13.08
CA ASP A 78 -4.48 -13.12 -13.69
C ASP A 78 -5.61 -13.81 -12.90
N ASP A 79 -6.84 -13.73 -13.42
CA ASP A 79 -8.00 -14.36 -12.79
C ASP A 79 -7.98 -15.89 -12.86
N ALA A 80 -7.33 -16.47 -13.88
CA ALA A 80 -7.24 -17.92 -14.00
C ALA A 80 -6.34 -18.50 -12.89
N ASP A 81 -5.21 -17.85 -12.61
CA ASP A 81 -4.34 -18.18 -11.48
C ASP A 81 -5.10 -18.12 -10.15
N ARG A 82 -5.88 -17.07 -9.94
CA ARG A 82 -6.71 -16.91 -8.73
C ARG A 82 -7.70 -18.07 -8.58
N GLN A 83 -8.41 -18.42 -9.64
CA GLN A 83 -9.39 -19.53 -9.60
C GLN A 83 -8.72 -20.87 -9.33
N GLU A 84 -7.55 -21.12 -9.92
CA GLU A 84 -6.78 -22.35 -9.68
C GLU A 84 -6.28 -22.45 -8.23
N LEU A 85 -5.78 -21.34 -7.66
CA LEU A 85 -5.33 -21.30 -6.26
C LEU A 85 -6.47 -21.57 -5.29
N ILE A 86 -7.60 -20.89 -5.44
CA ILE A 86 -8.78 -21.08 -4.59
C ILE A 86 -9.31 -22.52 -4.74
N GLY A 87 -9.47 -23.01 -5.98
CA GLY A 87 -9.91 -24.37 -6.25
C GLY A 87 -8.93 -25.45 -5.77
N GLY A 88 -7.67 -25.10 -5.56
CA GLY A 88 -6.61 -25.93 -5.00
C GLY A 88 -6.59 -26.03 -3.47
N GLY A 89 -7.55 -25.40 -2.77
CA GLY A 89 -7.63 -25.43 -1.31
C GLY A 89 -6.74 -24.40 -0.62
N LEU A 90 -6.52 -23.24 -1.25
CA LEU A 90 -5.80 -22.13 -0.61
C LEU A 90 -6.42 -21.75 0.75
N ASP A 91 -7.75 -21.75 0.83
CA ASP A 91 -8.51 -21.35 2.03
C ASP A 91 -8.33 -22.31 3.22
N ASP A 92 -7.83 -23.53 2.98
CA ASP A 92 -7.59 -24.53 4.04
C ASP A 92 -6.17 -24.42 4.64
N ARG A 93 -5.36 -23.46 4.18
CA ARG A 93 -3.96 -23.30 4.59
C ARG A 93 -3.81 -22.23 5.67
N ASP A 94 -3.04 -22.53 6.71
CA ASP A 94 -2.76 -21.59 7.81
C ASP A 94 -1.60 -20.61 7.51
N ASP A 95 -0.82 -20.88 6.45
CA ASP A 95 0.39 -20.12 6.08
C ASP A 95 0.13 -19.04 5.03
N VAL A 96 -1.11 -18.82 4.62
CA VAL A 96 -1.50 -17.83 3.61
C VAL A 96 -2.83 -17.18 3.99
N ASP A 97 -2.96 -15.89 3.70
CA ASP A 97 -4.14 -15.09 4.02
C ASP A 97 -5.07 -14.90 2.81
N GLY A 98 -4.56 -15.11 1.59
CA GLY A 98 -5.33 -14.99 0.36
C GLY A 98 -4.48 -14.90 -0.90
N VAL A 99 -5.08 -14.40 -1.98
CA VAL A 99 -4.42 -14.26 -3.28
C VAL A 99 -3.80 -12.87 -3.45
N LEU A 100 -2.50 -12.83 -3.76
CA LEU A 100 -1.74 -11.63 -4.07
C LEU A 100 -1.62 -11.45 -5.59
N MET A 101 -2.27 -10.42 -6.11
CA MET A 101 -2.08 -10.01 -7.50
C MET A 101 -0.73 -9.35 -7.68
N VAL A 102 0.06 -9.80 -8.66
CA VAL A 102 1.33 -9.18 -9.03
C VAL A 102 1.27 -8.60 -10.44
N MET A 103 1.53 -7.29 -10.58
CA MET A 103 1.38 -6.56 -11.84
C MET A 103 2.55 -5.62 -12.13
N GLU A 104 2.84 -5.37 -13.41
CA GLU A 104 3.84 -4.35 -13.78
C GLU A 104 3.35 -2.93 -13.46
N SER A 105 2.15 -2.58 -13.93
CA SER A 105 1.53 -1.28 -13.72
C SER A 105 0.01 -1.41 -13.79
N PRO A 106 -0.71 -1.18 -12.69
CA PRO A 106 -2.17 -1.19 -12.69
C PRO A 106 -2.75 -0.09 -13.61
N THR A 107 -3.79 -0.44 -14.36
CA THR A 107 -4.56 0.48 -15.21
C THR A 107 -6.04 0.51 -14.76
N PRO A 108 -6.85 1.49 -15.20
CA PRO A 108 -8.28 1.51 -14.88
C PRO A 108 -9.05 0.26 -15.33
N GLU A 109 -8.62 -0.40 -16.40
CA GLU A 109 -9.23 -1.63 -16.92
C GLU A 109 -8.99 -2.83 -15.99
N ASP A 110 -7.93 -2.78 -15.18
CA ASP A 110 -7.56 -3.84 -14.23
C ASP A 110 -8.34 -3.75 -12.91
N ILE A 111 -8.98 -2.62 -12.61
CA ILE A 111 -9.68 -2.38 -11.34
C ILE A 111 -10.67 -3.50 -10.98
N PRO A 112 -11.54 -3.99 -11.90
CA PRO A 112 -12.44 -5.09 -11.59
C PRO A 112 -11.70 -6.33 -11.09
N LEU A 113 -10.55 -6.67 -11.68
CA LEU A 113 -9.72 -7.80 -11.26
C LEU A 113 -9.01 -7.52 -9.92
N ILE A 114 -8.45 -6.33 -9.74
CA ILE A 114 -7.76 -5.94 -8.50
C ILE A 114 -8.69 -6.09 -7.29
N ILE A 115 -9.97 -5.73 -7.44
CA ILE A 115 -10.97 -5.82 -6.37
C ILE A 115 -11.35 -7.28 -6.06
N THR A 116 -11.23 -8.24 -6.99
CA THR A 116 -11.51 -9.66 -6.68
C THR A 116 -10.39 -10.36 -5.90
N MET A 117 -9.19 -9.76 -5.85
CA MET A 117 -7.99 -10.26 -5.18
C MET A 117 -7.93 -9.83 -3.71
N ASP A 118 -7.00 -10.37 -2.91
CA ASP A 118 -6.92 -10.05 -1.46
C ASP A 118 -5.73 -9.14 -1.13
N GLY A 119 -4.80 -9.01 -2.06
CA GLY A 119 -3.76 -7.99 -2.02
C GLY A 119 -3.21 -7.65 -3.40
N LEU A 120 -2.42 -6.57 -3.45
CA LEU A 120 -1.74 -6.11 -4.65
C LEU A 120 -0.26 -5.82 -4.39
N LEU A 121 0.60 -6.34 -5.27
CA LEU A 121 2.00 -5.94 -5.39
C LEU A 121 2.27 -5.46 -6.82
N ALA A 122 2.63 -4.18 -6.97
CA ALA A 122 2.86 -3.58 -8.28
C ALA A 122 4.29 -3.05 -8.43
N ALA A 123 4.90 -3.27 -9.59
CA ALA A 123 6.24 -2.75 -9.90
C ALA A 123 6.25 -1.23 -10.12
N ARG A 124 5.13 -0.68 -10.58
CA ARG A 124 4.92 0.75 -10.81
C ARG A 124 3.55 1.19 -10.28
N GLY A 125 3.41 2.48 -10.02
CA GLY A 125 2.17 3.09 -9.54
C GLY A 125 2.40 3.96 -8.31
N GLY A 126 1.80 5.14 -8.28
CA GLY A 126 1.89 6.06 -7.15
C GLY A 126 0.72 5.92 -6.18
N SER A 127 0.89 6.46 -4.98
CA SER A 127 -0.15 6.47 -3.92
C SER A 127 -1.41 7.26 -4.28
N SER A 128 -1.38 8.08 -5.33
CA SER A 128 -2.52 8.83 -5.88
C SER A 128 -2.98 8.34 -7.26
N SER A 129 -2.48 7.18 -7.71
CA SER A 129 -2.88 6.62 -9.01
C SER A 129 -4.34 6.14 -8.99
N HIS A 130 -4.96 5.97 -10.17
CA HIS A 130 -6.32 5.41 -10.31
C HIS A 130 -6.50 4.10 -9.54
N ALA A 131 -5.46 3.24 -9.53
CA ALA A 131 -5.49 2.00 -8.77
C ALA A 131 -5.38 2.23 -7.25
N ALA A 132 -4.56 3.18 -6.79
CA ALA A 132 -4.47 3.49 -5.36
C ALA A 132 -5.79 4.06 -4.82
N VAL A 133 -6.47 4.90 -5.60
CA VAL A 133 -7.81 5.39 -5.27
C VAL A 133 -8.81 4.24 -5.20
N ALA A 134 -8.81 3.34 -6.21
CA ALA A 134 -9.72 2.19 -6.23
C ALA A 134 -9.51 1.24 -5.04
N ILE A 135 -8.26 0.98 -4.66
CA ILE A 135 -7.91 0.13 -3.51
C ILE A 135 -8.39 0.75 -2.20
N ASN A 136 -8.30 2.08 -2.08
CA ASN A 136 -8.78 2.76 -0.87
C ASN A 136 -10.31 2.71 -0.74
N SER A 137 -11.04 2.65 -1.85
CA SER A 137 -12.51 2.46 -1.86
C SER A 137 -12.96 1.04 -1.51
N ILE A 138 -12.06 0.07 -1.34
CA ILE A 138 -12.40 -1.27 -0.85
C ILE A 138 -12.64 -1.15 0.67
N GLU A 139 -13.89 -1.24 1.12
CA GLU A 139 -14.27 -1.13 2.54
C GLU A 139 -14.78 -2.44 3.14
N ASP A 140 -15.17 -3.39 2.30
CA ASP A 140 -15.84 -4.64 2.67
C ASP A 140 -14.88 -5.77 3.04
N LYS A 141 -13.57 -5.61 2.81
CA LYS A 141 -12.54 -6.58 3.17
C LYS A 141 -11.20 -5.98 3.57
N SER A 142 -10.42 -6.79 4.29
CA SER A 142 -8.99 -6.54 4.51
C SER A 142 -8.28 -6.61 3.16
N TYR A 143 -7.43 -5.62 2.86
CA TYR A 143 -6.70 -5.55 1.60
C TYR A 143 -5.34 -4.91 1.84
N SER A 144 -4.28 -5.59 1.44
CA SER A 144 -2.91 -5.08 1.56
C SER A 144 -2.32 -4.76 0.20
N ALA A 145 -1.75 -3.56 0.05
CA ALA A 145 -1.26 -3.06 -1.22
C ALA A 145 0.10 -2.39 -1.10
N VAL A 146 1.05 -2.85 -1.90
CA VAL A 146 2.37 -2.24 -2.09
C VAL A 146 2.56 -1.92 -3.58
N MET A 147 2.88 -0.67 -3.89
CA MET A 147 3.11 -0.22 -5.27
C MET A 147 4.53 0.32 -5.44
N SER A 148 4.99 0.46 -6.67
CA SER A 148 6.36 0.93 -6.96
C SER A 148 7.42 0.10 -6.22
N ALA A 149 7.24 -1.22 -6.17
CA ALA A 149 8.22 -2.13 -5.57
C ALA A 149 9.54 -2.09 -6.36
N ILE A 150 10.61 -1.70 -5.69
CA ILE A 150 11.92 -1.47 -6.32
C ILE A 150 12.46 -2.79 -6.90
N GLY A 151 12.99 -2.75 -8.11
CA GLY A 151 13.58 -3.93 -8.75
C GLY A 151 12.58 -5.03 -9.14
N LEU A 152 11.27 -4.87 -8.89
CA LEU A 152 10.26 -5.83 -9.33
C LEU A 152 10.10 -5.75 -10.86
N ARG A 153 10.21 -6.89 -11.55
CA ARG A 153 9.99 -7.02 -12.99
C ARG A 153 9.03 -8.16 -13.25
N VAL A 154 7.87 -7.83 -13.80
CA VAL A 154 6.76 -8.76 -14.01
C VAL A 154 6.66 -9.13 -15.48
N ASP A 155 6.59 -10.43 -15.77
CA ASP A 155 6.22 -10.98 -17.08
C ASP A 155 4.91 -11.75 -16.91
N ALA A 156 3.80 -11.03 -16.92
CA ALA A 156 2.47 -11.60 -16.68
C ALA A 156 2.12 -12.69 -17.71
N LYS A 157 2.63 -12.60 -18.95
CA LYS A 157 2.39 -13.63 -19.98
C LYS A 157 3.06 -14.96 -19.67
N LYS A 158 4.13 -14.95 -18.87
CA LYS A 158 4.84 -16.15 -18.41
C LYS A 158 4.47 -16.53 -16.98
N HIS A 159 3.63 -15.75 -16.31
CA HIS A 159 3.26 -15.94 -14.91
C HIS A 159 4.52 -16.04 -14.04
N GLU A 160 5.49 -15.16 -14.33
CA GLU A 160 6.78 -15.05 -13.65
C GLU A 160 7.02 -13.60 -13.27
N THR A 161 7.54 -13.39 -12.06
CA THR A 161 8.13 -12.11 -11.66
C THR A 161 9.50 -12.35 -11.04
N VAL A 162 10.36 -11.36 -11.17
CA VAL A 162 11.68 -11.36 -10.55
C VAL A 162 11.89 -10.09 -9.75
N ILE A 163 12.68 -10.21 -8.68
CA ILE A 163 13.25 -9.06 -7.99
C ILE A 163 14.72 -8.99 -8.38
N VAL A 164 15.15 -7.82 -8.83
CA VAL A 164 16.54 -7.56 -9.22
C VAL A 164 17.22 -6.52 -8.34
N ASP A 165 18.54 -6.60 -8.23
CA ASP A 165 19.35 -5.55 -7.63
C ASP A 165 19.52 -4.32 -8.55
N ASP A 166 20.21 -3.29 -8.07
CA ASP A 166 20.53 -2.06 -8.82
C ASP A 166 21.37 -2.32 -10.09
N TYR A 167 22.06 -3.46 -10.16
CA TYR A 167 22.86 -3.90 -11.31
C TYR A 167 22.07 -4.79 -12.28
N GLY A 168 20.80 -5.09 -11.97
CA GLY A 168 19.91 -5.94 -12.76
C GLY A 168 20.13 -7.44 -12.57
N GLN A 169 20.87 -7.88 -11.56
CA GLN A 169 21.02 -9.30 -11.21
C GLN A 169 19.75 -9.79 -10.53
N VAL A 170 19.28 -10.97 -10.93
CA VAL A 170 18.09 -11.59 -10.33
C VAL A 170 18.44 -12.12 -8.94
N LEU A 171 17.83 -11.52 -7.92
CA LEU A 171 17.93 -11.94 -6.52
C LEU A 171 16.90 -13.03 -6.21
N HIS A 172 15.66 -12.84 -6.69
CA HIS A 172 14.56 -13.77 -6.47
C HIS A 172 13.77 -14.00 -7.76
N ARG A 173 13.36 -15.24 -7.99
CA ARG A 173 12.36 -15.63 -8.99
C ARG A 173 11.13 -16.14 -8.28
N ILE A 174 9.97 -15.66 -8.71
CA ILE A 174 8.69 -15.90 -8.06
C ILE A 174 7.71 -16.32 -9.17
N HIS A 175 7.01 -17.42 -8.91
CA HIS A 175 6.01 -17.98 -9.80
C HIS A 175 4.64 -17.98 -9.14
N LYS A 176 3.63 -18.34 -9.91
CA LYS A 176 2.28 -18.57 -9.40
C LYS A 176 2.30 -19.52 -8.20
N GLY A 177 1.58 -19.15 -7.15
CA GLY A 177 1.40 -19.95 -5.94
C GLY A 177 2.54 -19.87 -4.92
N ASP A 178 3.68 -19.27 -5.29
CA ASP A 178 4.69 -18.89 -4.30
C ASP A 178 4.08 -17.89 -3.31
N ILE A 179 4.47 -17.98 -2.04
CA ILE A 179 3.99 -17.05 -1.01
C ILE A 179 4.96 -15.87 -0.92
N LEU A 180 4.39 -14.67 -0.96
CA LEU A 180 5.05 -13.44 -0.57
C LEU A 180 4.33 -12.79 0.60
N SER A 181 5.11 -12.26 1.54
CA SER A 181 4.58 -11.49 2.66
C SER A 181 4.82 -10.00 2.40
N ILE A 182 3.75 -9.21 2.36
CA ILE A 182 3.83 -7.76 2.15
C ILE A 182 3.28 -7.00 3.35
N HIS A 183 3.78 -5.80 3.60
CA HIS A 183 3.23 -4.90 4.59
C HIS A 183 2.72 -3.62 3.94
N GLY A 184 1.40 -3.49 3.86
CA GLY A 184 0.71 -2.43 3.14
C GLY A 184 0.92 -1.00 3.66
N THR A 185 1.35 -0.83 4.92
CA THR A 185 1.75 0.49 5.46
C THR A 185 3.23 0.82 5.22
N THR A 186 4.14 -0.13 5.47
CA THR A 186 5.58 0.13 5.40
C THR A 186 6.17 -0.06 4.00
N GLY A 187 5.43 -0.70 3.11
CA GLY A 187 5.87 -1.07 1.76
C GLY A 187 6.85 -2.23 1.71
N SER A 188 7.12 -2.90 2.83
CA SER A 188 8.10 -3.99 2.93
C SER A 188 7.57 -5.26 2.24
N VAL A 189 8.45 -5.98 1.53
CA VAL A 189 8.13 -7.24 0.84
C VAL A 189 9.16 -8.30 1.21
N TYR A 190 8.68 -9.48 1.60
CA TYR A 190 9.49 -10.60 2.05
C TYR A 190 9.12 -11.87 1.30
N MET A 191 10.12 -12.73 1.06
CA MET A 191 9.90 -14.06 0.52
C MET A 191 9.27 -14.97 1.58
N GLY A 192 8.30 -15.79 1.18
CA GLY A 192 7.67 -16.79 2.04
C GLY A 192 6.61 -16.23 2.99
N SER A 193 6.14 -17.09 3.87
CA SER A 193 5.13 -16.81 4.89
C SER A 193 5.79 -16.45 6.23
N TRP A 194 5.38 -15.34 6.83
CA TRP A 194 5.91 -14.87 8.11
C TRP A 194 4.79 -14.73 9.15
N PRO A 195 4.98 -15.16 10.41
CA PRO A 195 3.93 -15.12 11.43
C PRO A 195 3.39 -13.71 11.67
N LEU A 196 2.07 -13.57 11.74
CA LEU A 196 1.38 -12.30 12.00
C LEU A 196 1.00 -12.15 13.47
N VAL A 197 1.06 -10.92 13.97
CA VAL A 197 0.60 -10.50 15.31
C VAL A 197 -0.22 -9.22 15.20
N GLN A 198 -1.16 -9.05 16.14
CA GLN A 198 -1.88 -7.79 16.27
C GLN A 198 -0.92 -6.72 16.81
N ALA A 199 -0.69 -5.65 16.04
CA ALA A 199 0.11 -4.52 16.50
C ALA A 199 -0.68 -3.69 17.53
N PRO A 200 0.00 -3.17 18.56
CA PRO A 200 -0.64 -2.32 19.57
C PRO A 200 -1.26 -1.08 18.93
N ALA A 201 -2.35 -0.58 19.53
CA ALA A 201 -2.89 0.72 19.18
C ALA A 201 -1.80 1.79 19.37
N PRO A 202 -1.77 2.85 18.55
CA PRO A 202 -0.82 3.92 18.77
C PRO A 202 -1.23 4.57 20.10
N ASP A 203 -0.27 4.81 20.99
CA ASP A 203 -0.52 5.57 22.21
C ASP A 203 -1.32 6.81 21.83
N GLY A 204 -2.57 6.86 22.27
CA GLY A 204 -3.47 7.96 21.94
C GLY A 204 -2.77 9.22 22.40
N GLY A 205 -2.25 9.98 21.44
CA GLY A 205 -1.75 11.33 21.65
C GLY A 205 -2.94 12.13 22.13
N GLY A 206 -3.18 12.06 23.44
CA GLY A 206 -4.17 12.85 24.11
C GLY A 206 -3.90 14.27 23.70
N SER A 207 -4.92 14.90 23.13
CA SER A 207 -5.03 16.34 23.19
C SER A 207 -4.78 16.74 24.64
N SER A 208 -3.56 17.16 24.97
CA SER A 208 -3.37 17.97 26.16
C SER A 208 -4.34 19.14 26.00
N PRO A 209 -5.27 19.33 26.95
CA PRO A 209 -6.12 20.51 26.91
C PRO A 209 -5.17 21.71 26.95
N ILE A 210 -5.24 22.54 25.91
CA ILE A 210 -4.61 23.86 25.93
C ILE A 210 -5.18 24.55 27.16
N PRO A 211 -4.37 24.91 28.17
CA PRO A 211 -4.88 25.63 29.32
C PRO A 211 -5.50 26.93 28.80
N ALA A 212 -6.76 27.18 29.17
CA ALA A 212 -7.41 28.45 28.92
C ALA A 212 -6.53 29.55 29.54
N GLU A 213 -6.09 30.49 28.71
CA GLU A 213 -5.51 31.73 29.21
C GLU A 213 -6.61 32.44 30.01
N ASP A 214 -6.36 32.59 31.31
CA ASP A 214 -7.19 33.34 32.25
C ASP A 214 -7.00 34.82 31.94
N ASP A 215 -8.02 35.44 31.36
CA ASP A 215 -8.07 36.88 31.08
C ASP A 215 -8.44 37.59 32.39
N SER A 216 -7.40 38.05 33.10
CA SER A 216 -7.48 38.87 34.32
C SER A 216 -6.82 40.23 34.10
#